data_AF-A0AAN6KBK0-F1
#
_entry.id   AF-A0AAN6KBK0-F1
#
_cell.length_a   1.000
_cell.length_b   1.000
_cell.length_c   1.000
_cell.angle_alpha   90.00
_cell.angle_beta   90.00
_cell.angle_gamma   90.00
#
_symmetry.space_group_name_H-M   'P 1'
#
loop_
_entity.id
_entity.type
_entity.pdbx_description
1 polymer ?
#
loop_
_entity_poly.entity_id
_entity_poly.type
_entity_poly.pdbx_seq_one_letter_code
_entity_poly.pdbx_strand_id
1 'polypeptide(L)'
;MAATTERRGSLARVQQASRAYWSSEPRAGSWSNIRSASADLPVAPIAGAAPRRSLGASSGQDKYDGEKRASDEEFGVGDIHEGEEKYHRLGWKKLTVCLIVEAIALGSLSIPGAFAVLGMAPGVILSIGLGLVAIYTSYVVGQVKMRHPHVAHYADAVQLIWGKFGYELAGAMFAVFLILITGSHVLTGTIAWIRIVDDTAICALAWGIISAIILFIVALPPTFAEFAILGYIDFISIIIAILITIIATGVEAHSAPGGLSAVDWSVWPPPTTTFYQAFLATTNIIFAYSFAVCQYSFMAEMHTPRDYVKSIWALGLIEMFIYTVTGALVYAFVGSAVKSPALLSAGPVVSRIAFGKPPTTHTLRSRREAR
;
A
#
# COMPACT_ATOMS: atom_id res chain seq x y z
N MET A 1 29.40 -39.62 -0.72
CA MET A 1 30.13 -39.08 0.45
C MET A 1 30.90 -37.79 0.18
N ALA A 2 31.22 -37.41 -1.08
CA ALA A 2 31.90 -36.15 -1.40
C ALA A 2 31.01 -34.89 -1.31
N ALA A 3 29.72 -34.99 -1.66
CA ALA A 3 28.78 -33.86 -1.63
C ALA A 3 28.44 -33.31 -0.23
N THR A 4 28.64 -34.11 0.83
CA THR A 4 28.39 -33.70 2.22
C THR A 4 29.55 -32.90 2.82
N THR A 5 30.77 -33.11 2.33
CA THR A 5 31.98 -32.40 2.77
C THR A 5 32.02 -30.98 2.21
N GLU A 6 31.54 -30.80 0.98
CA GLU A 6 31.48 -29.51 0.29
C GLU A 6 30.45 -28.56 0.93
N ARG A 7 29.26 -29.08 1.31
CA ARG A 7 28.24 -28.32 2.05
C ARG A 7 28.72 -27.85 3.43
N ARG A 8 29.54 -28.64 4.13
CA ARG A 8 30.14 -28.23 5.42
C ARG A 8 31.18 -27.13 5.23
N GLY A 9 31.96 -27.17 4.15
CA GLY A 9 32.93 -26.12 3.81
C GLY A 9 32.28 -24.78 3.46
N SER A 10 31.13 -24.79 2.78
CA SER A 10 30.36 -23.58 2.46
C SER A 10 29.75 -22.92 3.70
N LEU A 11 29.13 -23.70 4.59
CA LEU A 11 28.54 -23.19 5.84
C LEU A 11 29.58 -22.58 6.79
N ALA A 12 30.78 -23.17 6.87
CA ALA A 12 31.88 -22.62 7.67
C ALA A 12 32.36 -21.26 7.15
N ARG A 13 32.41 -21.07 5.82
CA ARG A 13 32.79 -19.79 5.20
C ARG A 13 31.73 -18.71 5.40
N VAL A 14 30.45 -19.06 5.32
CA VAL A 14 29.34 -18.12 5.58
C VAL A 14 29.33 -17.67 7.05
N GLN A 15 29.62 -18.58 7.99
CA GLN A 15 29.75 -18.22 9.41
C GLN A 15 30.99 -17.39 9.73
N GLN A 16 32.07 -17.54 8.96
CA GLN A 16 33.28 -16.73 9.13
C GLN A 16 33.11 -15.32 8.54
N ALA A 17 32.42 -15.20 7.39
CA ALA A 17 32.05 -13.92 6.79
C ALA A 17 31.06 -13.15 7.66
N SER A 18 30.09 -13.83 8.29
CA SER A 18 29.16 -13.18 9.21
C SER A 18 29.86 -12.69 10.47
N ARG A 19 30.78 -13.46 11.06
CA ARG A 19 31.59 -13.00 12.21
C ARG A 19 32.50 -11.83 11.86
N ALA A 20 33.08 -11.80 10.65
CA ALA A 20 33.89 -10.68 10.20
C ALA A 20 33.04 -9.39 10.08
N TYR A 21 31.82 -9.51 9.54
CA TYR A 21 30.86 -8.41 9.44
C TYR A 21 30.41 -7.88 10.81
N TRP A 22 30.15 -8.77 11.78
CA TRP A 22 29.81 -8.37 13.15
C TRP A 22 31.00 -7.83 13.97
N SER A 23 32.24 -7.98 13.48
CA SER A 23 33.45 -7.56 14.20
C SER A 23 33.98 -6.18 13.78
N SER A 24 33.46 -5.60 12.68
CA SER A 24 33.96 -4.34 12.09
C SER A 24 33.17 -3.08 12.47
N GLU A 25 32.26 -3.14 13.45
CA GLU A 25 31.62 -1.93 13.99
C GLU A 25 32.67 -0.99 14.62
N PRO A 26 32.68 0.32 14.29
CA PRO A 26 33.45 1.30 15.03
C PRO A 26 32.87 1.39 16.45
N ARG A 27 33.70 1.08 17.46
CA ARG A 27 33.35 1.27 18.88
C ARG A 27 32.96 2.74 19.12
N ALA A 28 31.85 2.92 19.84
CA ALA A 28 31.29 4.20 20.25
C ALA A 28 32.35 5.18 20.79
N GLY A 29 32.39 6.40 20.22
CA GLY A 29 33.30 7.45 20.66
C GLY A 29 32.97 8.84 20.13
N SER A 30 32.47 9.70 21.04
CA SER A 30 32.47 11.17 21.04
C SER A 30 31.53 11.97 20.11
N TRP A 31 30.42 12.42 20.70
CA TRP A 31 29.39 13.34 20.20
C TRP A 31 29.82 14.82 20.05
N SER A 32 31.11 15.10 19.79
CA SER A 32 31.64 16.48 19.72
C SER A 32 31.88 17.00 18.30
N ASN A 33 32.04 16.12 17.30
CA ASN A 33 32.59 16.52 15.99
C ASN A 33 31.55 16.83 14.90
N ILE A 34 30.25 16.70 15.20
CA ILE A 34 29.18 16.98 14.21
C ILE A 34 28.77 18.47 14.21
N ARG A 35 29.03 19.22 15.31
CA ARG A 35 28.69 20.65 15.40
C ARG A 35 29.64 21.59 14.67
N SER A 36 30.86 21.15 14.33
CA SER A 36 31.85 21.99 13.63
C SER A 36 31.84 21.84 12.11
N ALA A 37 31.13 20.87 11.56
CA ALA A 37 31.03 20.65 10.10
C ALA A 37 29.86 21.42 9.44
N SER A 38 29.05 22.14 10.22
CA SER A 38 27.90 22.92 9.75
C SER A 38 28.18 24.40 9.51
N ALA A 39 29.42 24.88 9.73
CA ALA A 39 29.73 26.31 9.71
C ALA A 39 30.34 26.83 8.40
N ASP A 40 30.93 25.99 7.56
CA ASP A 40 31.60 26.43 6.34
C ASP A 40 31.31 25.48 5.19
N LEU A 41 30.44 25.86 4.25
CA LEU A 41 30.57 25.49 2.83
C LEU A 41 29.62 26.37 1.96
N PRO A 42 30.12 26.96 0.86
CA PRO A 42 29.39 27.97 0.07
C PRO A 42 28.38 27.37 -0.91
N VAL A 43 27.33 28.16 -1.20
CA VAL A 43 26.31 27.89 -2.22
C VAL A 43 26.89 28.10 -3.62
N ALA A 44 26.90 27.05 -4.45
CA ALA A 44 27.29 27.15 -5.87
C ALA A 44 26.05 27.26 -6.79
N PRO A 45 26.06 28.12 -7.83
CA PRO A 45 24.92 28.37 -8.69
C PRO A 45 24.78 27.36 -9.84
N ILE A 46 23.55 27.28 -10.36
CA ILE A 46 23.10 26.39 -11.44
C ILE A 46 23.57 26.93 -12.81
N ALA A 47 24.26 26.10 -13.61
CA ALA A 47 24.48 26.25 -15.05
C ALA A 47 24.56 24.82 -15.64
N GLY A 48 23.93 24.43 -16.75
CA GLY A 48 23.87 25.04 -18.08
C GLY A 48 24.46 24.03 -19.06
N ALA A 49 23.65 23.50 -19.98
CA ALA A 49 23.97 22.36 -20.86
C ALA A 49 25.05 22.65 -21.93
N ALA A 50 25.84 21.63 -22.31
CA ALA A 50 26.55 21.54 -23.60
C ALA A 50 27.08 20.10 -23.90
N PRO A 51 27.32 19.74 -25.19
CA PRO A 51 27.10 18.39 -25.73
C PRO A 51 28.35 17.50 -25.91
N ARG A 52 28.13 16.18 -25.99
CA ARG A 52 29.16 15.16 -26.28
C ARG A 52 29.65 15.24 -27.73
N ARG A 53 30.97 15.24 -27.89
CA ARG A 53 31.71 15.24 -29.16
C ARG A 53 31.96 13.79 -29.60
N SER A 54 31.57 13.44 -30.84
CA SER A 54 31.92 12.19 -31.49
C SER A 54 33.34 12.27 -32.07
N LEU A 55 34.10 11.18 -31.92
CA LEU A 55 35.32 10.90 -32.68
C LEU A 55 35.16 9.48 -33.22
N GLY A 56 35.30 9.33 -34.53
CA GLY A 56 35.17 8.05 -35.24
C GLY A 56 36.51 7.53 -35.78
N ALA A 57 36.40 6.35 -36.41
CA ALA A 57 37.35 5.61 -37.25
C ALA A 57 38.46 4.84 -36.49
N SER A 58 38.92 3.62 -36.87
CA SER A 58 38.74 2.80 -38.07
C SER A 58 39.03 1.31 -37.79
N SER A 59 38.70 0.47 -38.77
CA SER A 59 38.86 -0.99 -38.94
C SER A 59 40.26 -1.60 -38.79
N GLY A 60 40.32 -2.86 -38.35
CA GLY A 60 41.43 -3.80 -38.55
C GLY A 60 41.09 -5.21 -38.05
N GLN A 61 40.98 -6.18 -38.96
CA GLN A 61 40.79 -7.62 -38.72
C GLN A 61 42.17 -8.31 -38.63
N ASP A 62 42.39 -9.16 -37.63
CA ASP A 62 43.39 -10.25 -37.64
C ASP A 62 42.88 -11.44 -36.83
N LYS A 63 43.21 -12.66 -37.28
CA LYS A 63 42.60 -13.94 -36.89
C LYS A 63 43.68 -14.96 -36.49
N TYR A 64 43.40 -15.78 -35.48
CA TYR A 64 44.08 -17.04 -35.03
C TYR A 64 45.43 -16.90 -34.27
N ASP A 65 45.81 -17.65 -33.22
CA ASP A 65 45.46 -18.99 -32.70
C ASP A 65 45.86 -19.16 -31.19
N GLY A 66 45.20 -20.07 -30.46
CA GLY A 66 45.83 -20.96 -29.46
C GLY A 66 45.83 -20.60 -27.95
N GLU A 67 44.94 -21.25 -27.19
CA GLU A 67 45.25 -22.14 -26.04
C GLU A 67 44.14 -22.07 -24.96
N LYS A 68 43.51 -23.22 -24.70
CA LYS A 68 42.49 -23.42 -23.66
C LYS A 68 43.06 -23.19 -22.26
N ARG A 69 42.42 -22.33 -21.48
CA ARG A 69 42.26 -22.54 -20.03
C ARG A 69 40.78 -22.53 -19.68
N ALA A 70 40.27 -23.72 -19.42
CA ALA A 70 39.01 -23.92 -18.75
C ALA A 70 39.16 -23.52 -17.28
N SER A 71 38.33 -22.59 -16.82
CA SER A 71 38.03 -22.37 -15.41
C SER A 71 36.69 -21.64 -15.32
N ASP A 72 35.64 -22.43 -15.12
CA ASP A 72 34.63 -22.32 -14.08
C ASP A 72 34.09 -20.93 -13.69
N GLU A 73 32.75 -20.86 -13.72
CA GLU A 73 31.86 -19.92 -13.01
C GLU A 73 31.60 -18.53 -13.63
N GLU A 74 31.06 -18.53 -14.85
CA GLU A 74 30.17 -17.46 -15.34
C GLU A 74 28.70 -17.84 -15.00
N PHE A 75 28.36 -17.80 -13.72
CA PHE A 75 26.96 -17.83 -13.26
C PHE A 75 26.74 -16.63 -12.35
N GLY A 76 26.01 -15.62 -12.87
CA GLY A 76 25.41 -14.58 -12.02
C GLY A 76 26.03 -13.19 -12.07
N VAL A 77 26.44 -12.67 -13.24
CA VAL A 77 26.57 -11.20 -13.45
C VAL A 77 25.54 -10.68 -14.47
N GLY A 78 25.21 -11.47 -15.50
CA GLY A 78 24.11 -11.14 -16.43
C GLY A 78 22.73 -11.15 -15.76
N ASP A 79 22.47 -12.11 -14.87
CA ASP A 79 21.17 -12.31 -14.21
C ASP A 79 20.85 -11.22 -13.16
N ILE A 80 21.87 -10.65 -12.49
CA ILE A 80 21.68 -9.51 -11.57
C ILE A 80 21.46 -8.21 -12.34
N HIS A 81 22.08 -8.03 -13.50
CA HIS A 81 21.88 -6.84 -14.33
C HIS A 81 20.52 -6.87 -15.06
N GLU A 82 20.07 -8.02 -15.56
CA GLU A 82 18.70 -8.21 -16.06
C GLU A 82 17.65 -8.09 -14.95
N GLY A 83 17.98 -8.56 -13.74
CA GLY A 83 17.21 -8.33 -12.53
C GLY A 83 17.07 -6.83 -12.21
N GLU A 84 18.19 -6.11 -12.06
CA GLU A 84 18.21 -4.66 -11.79
C GLU A 84 17.50 -3.85 -12.89
N GLU A 85 17.67 -4.19 -14.17
CA GLU A 85 16.93 -3.53 -15.26
C GLU A 85 15.42 -3.82 -15.22
N LYS A 86 14.99 -4.95 -14.63
CA LYS A 86 13.58 -5.28 -14.43
C LYS A 86 12.96 -4.53 -13.24
N TYR A 87 13.73 -4.25 -12.20
CA TYR A 87 13.28 -3.55 -10.98
C TYR A 87 13.29 -2.00 -11.12
N HIS A 88 14.04 -1.41 -12.05
CA HIS A 88 14.09 0.06 -12.26
C HIS A 88 13.15 0.62 -13.35
N ARG A 89 12.00 -0.02 -13.62
CA ARG A 89 11.09 0.39 -14.71
C ARG A 89 9.87 1.20 -14.27
N LEU A 90 9.75 1.50 -12.97
CA LEU A 90 8.55 2.16 -12.45
C LEU A 90 8.61 3.68 -12.66
N GLY A 91 7.71 4.18 -13.51
CA GLY A 91 7.47 5.61 -13.68
C GLY A 91 6.41 6.12 -12.71
N TRP A 92 6.42 7.42 -12.44
CA TRP A 92 5.53 8.06 -11.46
C TRP A 92 4.03 7.77 -11.67
N LYS A 93 3.57 7.64 -12.93
CA LYS A 93 2.17 7.32 -13.23
C LYS A 93 1.77 5.92 -12.76
N LYS A 94 2.62 4.93 -13.06
CA LYS A 94 2.40 3.53 -12.65
C LYS A 94 2.46 3.42 -11.13
N LEU A 95 3.41 4.13 -10.53
CA LEU A 95 3.52 4.23 -9.08
C LEU A 95 2.25 4.81 -8.44
N THR A 96 1.70 5.90 -8.99
CA THR A 96 0.45 6.49 -8.49
C THR A 96 -0.67 5.46 -8.46
N VAL A 97 -0.79 4.63 -9.50
CA VAL A 97 -1.83 3.59 -9.56
C VAL A 97 -1.59 2.51 -8.51
N CYS A 98 -0.35 2.04 -8.33
CA CYS A 98 -0.02 1.09 -7.27
C CYS A 98 -0.38 1.65 -5.89
N LEU A 99 -0.02 2.90 -5.62
CA LEU A 99 -0.32 3.57 -4.36
C LEU A 99 -1.82 3.76 -4.13
N ILE A 100 -2.57 4.06 -5.18
CA ILE A 100 -4.03 4.21 -5.12
C ILE A 100 -4.70 2.89 -4.73
N VAL A 101 -4.29 1.79 -5.36
CA VAL A 101 -4.81 0.45 -5.09
C VAL A 101 -4.50 0.03 -3.66
N GLU A 102 -3.26 0.25 -3.23
CA GLU A 102 -2.81 -0.01 -1.86
C GLU A 102 -3.65 0.77 -0.83
N ALA A 103 -3.86 2.08 -1.07
CA ALA A 103 -4.51 2.98 -0.12
C ALA A 103 -6.03 2.80 -0.06
N ILE A 104 -6.71 2.83 -1.20
CA ILE A 104 -8.18 3.00 -1.24
C ILE A 104 -8.93 1.74 -0.79
N ALA A 105 -8.37 0.55 -1.02
CA ALA A 105 -9.06 -0.73 -0.82
C ALA A 105 -9.60 -0.92 0.61
N LEU A 106 -8.77 -0.70 1.63
CA LEU A 106 -9.18 -0.90 3.03
C LEU A 106 -9.86 0.31 3.64
N GLY A 107 -9.35 1.52 3.35
CA GLY A 107 -9.85 2.74 3.97
C GLY A 107 -11.27 3.11 3.56
N SER A 108 -11.62 2.92 2.29
CA SER A 108 -12.96 3.28 1.77
C SER A 108 -14.11 2.54 2.45
N LEU A 109 -13.85 1.35 2.99
CA LEU A 109 -14.85 0.51 3.65
C LEU A 109 -15.14 0.93 5.10
N SER A 110 -14.18 1.56 5.78
CA SER A 110 -14.31 1.96 7.19
C SER A 110 -14.71 3.43 7.35
N ILE A 111 -14.39 4.28 6.37
CA ILE A 111 -14.67 5.72 6.37
C ILE A 111 -16.15 6.04 6.63
N PRO A 112 -17.15 5.42 5.96
CA PRO A 112 -18.55 5.72 6.22
C PRO A 112 -18.99 5.45 7.67
N GLY A 113 -18.46 4.39 8.28
CA GLY A 113 -18.73 4.08 9.69
C GLY A 113 -18.13 5.10 10.64
N ALA A 114 -16.97 5.66 10.31
CA ALA A 114 -16.38 6.75 11.09
C ALA A 114 -17.23 8.04 11.01
N PHE A 115 -17.79 8.36 9.83
CA PHE A 115 -18.72 9.48 9.65
C PHE A 115 -20.02 9.28 10.45
N ALA A 116 -20.49 8.04 10.59
CA ALA A 116 -21.68 7.74 11.39
C ALA A 116 -21.52 8.05 12.88
N VAL A 117 -20.30 7.89 13.41
CA VAL A 117 -19.98 8.16 14.82
C VAL A 117 -19.64 9.64 15.06
N LEU A 118 -18.86 10.23 14.16
CA LEU A 118 -18.35 11.59 14.30
C LEU A 118 -19.37 12.64 13.83
N GLY A 119 -20.22 12.32 12.86
CA GLY A 119 -21.07 13.30 12.17
C GLY A 119 -20.38 13.93 10.96
N MET A 120 -21.17 14.63 10.15
CA MET A 120 -20.75 15.12 8.84
C MET A 120 -19.58 16.11 8.91
N ALA A 121 -19.70 17.16 9.74
CA ALA A 121 -18.71 18.24 9.80
C ALA A 121 -17.33 17.75 10.27
N PRO A 122 -17.21 17.10 11.45
CA PRO A 122 -15.91 16.60 11.90
C PRO A 122 -15.39 15.46 11.01
N GLY A 123 -16.25 14.62 10.42
CA GLY A 123 -15.84 13.61 9.45
C GLY A 123 -15.13 14.21 8.23
N VAL A 124 -15.70 15.26 7.64
CA VAL A 124 -15.11 15.97 6.49
C VAL A 124 -13.82 16.70 6.89
N ILE A 125 -13.82 17.41 8.02
CA ILE A 125 -12.65 18.14 8.51
C ILE A 125 -11.48 17.19 8.78
N LEU A 126 -11.74 16.06 9.45
CA LEU A 126 -10.73 15.05 9.73
C LEU A 126 -10.26 14.36 8.44
N SER A 127 -11.17 14.10 7.50
CA SER A 127 -10.79 13.49 6.22
C SER A 127 -9.83 14.39 5.44
N ILE A 128 -10.14 15.68 5.32
CA ILE A 128 -9.27 16.62 4.59
C ILE A 128 -8.00 16.91 5.37
N GLY A 129 -8.11 17.17 6.68
CA GLY A 129 -6.98 17.51 7.54
C GLY A 129 -5.95 16.37 7.62
N LEU A 130 -6.41 15.14 7.88
CA LEU A 130 -5.52 13.97 7.93
C LEU A 130 -4.96 13.62 6.55
N GLY A 131 -5.71 13.85 5.47
CA GLY A 131 -5.20 13.72 4.10
C GLY A 131 -4.03 14.66 3.81
N LEU A 132 -4.14 15.94 4.20
CA LEU A 132 -3.05 16.91 4.06
C LEU A 132 -1.83 16.52 4.91
N VAL A 133 -2.06 16.06 6.14
CA VAL A 133 -0.98 15.55 7.00
C VAL A 133 -0.31 14.33 6.36
N ALA A 134 -1.08 13.40 5.80
CA ALA A 134 -0.55 12.21 5.13
C ALA A 134 0.28 12.55 3.88
N ILE A 135 -0.14 13.55 3.09
CA ILE A 135 0.65 14.06 1.97
C ILE A 135 1.97 14.66 2.48
N TYR A 136 1.92 15.45 3.54
CA TYR A 136 3.11 16.08 4.11
C TYR A 136 4.09 15.06 4.68
N THR A 137 3.62 14.08 5.46
CA THR A 137 4.48 13.03 6.04
C THR A 137 5.12 12.19 4.93
N SER A 138 4.34 11.85 3.89
CA SER A 138 4.83 11.14 2.70
C SER A 138 5.89 11.94 1.93
N TYR A 139 5.73 13.26 1.85
CA TYR A 139 6.75 14.14 1.29
C TYR A 139 8.06 14.07 2.10
N VAL A 140 7.98 14.09 3.42
CA VAL A 140 9.16 13.97 4.31
C VAL A 140 9.83 12.60 4.13
N VAL A 141 9.06 11.52 4.07
CA VAL A 141 9.57 10.16 3.77
C VAL A 141 10.35 10.14 2.46
N GLY A 142 9.81 10.79 1.42
CA GLY A 142 10.49 10.93 0.13
C GLY A 142 11.83 11.68 0.21
N GLN A 143 11.88 12.76 1.01
CA GLN A 143 13.11 13.52 1.24
C GLN A 143 14.18 12.68 1.96
N VAL A 144 13.78 11.87 2.97
CA VAL A 144 14.69 10.96 3.68
C VAL A 144 15.28 9.94 2.72
N LYS A 145 14.46 9.29 1.88
CA LYS A 145 14.93 8.31 0.89
C LYS A 145 15.89 8.92 -0.14
N MET A 146 15.64 10.14 -0.60
CA MET A 146 16.55 10.84 -1.52
C MET A 146 17.89 11.22 -0.87
N ARG A 147 17.89 11.53 0.43
CA ARG A 147 19.10 11.84 1.21
C ARG A 147 19.88 10.58 1.60
N HIS A 148 19.17 9.49 1.86
CA HIS A 148 19.71 8.20 2.31
C HIS A 148 19.21 7.05 1.42
N PRO A 149 19.82 6.85 0.23
CA PRO A 149 19.35 5.85 -0.73
C PRO A 149 19.37 4.40 -0.20
N HIS A 150 20.25 4.09 0.75
CA HIS A 150 20.40 2.78 1.39
C HIS A 150 19.22 2.36 2.27
N VAL A 151 18.34 3.30 2.65
CA VAL A 151 17.14 3.02 3.45
C VAL A 151 16.13 2.27 2.59
N ALA A 152 15.96 0.97 2.78
CA ALA A 152 15.03 0.15 2.00
C ALA A 152 13.65 0.06 2.66
N HIS A 153 13.62 0.10 4.00
CA HIS A 153 12.41 -0.06 4.80
C HIS A 153 12.32 0.97 5.93
N TYR A 154 11.14 1.05 6.57
CA TYR A 154 10.92 1.94 7.73
C TYR A 154 11.85 1.63 8.90
N ALA A 155 12.24 0.36 9.10
CA ALA A 155 13.19 -0.01 10.14
C ALA A 155 14.54 0.69 9.96
N ASP A 156 15.05 0.77 8.73
CA ASP A 156 16.31 1.47 8.40
C ASP A 156 16.19 2.98 8.63
N ALA A 157 15.03 3.55 8.28
CA ALA A 157 14.76 4.97 8.50
C ALA A 157 14.76 5.32 10.00
N VAL A 158 14.15 4.48 10.83
CA VAL A 158 14.13 4.67 12.28
C VAL A 158 15.49 4.36 12.91
N GLN A 159 16.25 3.42 12.34
CA GLN A 159 17.63 3.16 12.75
C GLN A 159 18.52 4.41 12.63
N LEU A 160 18.30 5.23 11.60
CA LEU A 160 19.04 6.48 11.44
C LEU A 160 18.78 7.48 12.58
N ILE A 161 17.62 7.39 13.24
CA ILE A 161 17.19 8.30 14.32
C ILE A 161 17.58 7.76 15.70
N TRP A 162 17.31 6.48 15.96
CA TRP A 162 17.43 5.83 17.28
C TRP A 162 18.45 4.69 17.34
N GLY A 163 19.25 4.49 16.28
CA GLY A 163 20.24 3.42 16.21
C GLY A 163 19.62 2.03 16.27
N LYS A 164 20.36 1.07 16.83
CA LYS A 164 20.00 -0.36 16.85
C LYS A 164 18.68 -0.65 17.58
N PHE A 165 18.39 0.05 18.68
CA PHE A 165 17.12 -0.12 19.39
C PHE A 165 15.93 0.30 18.52
N GLY A 166 16.06 1.43 17.80
CA GLY A 166 15.05 1.90 16.87
C GLY A 166 14.78 0.92 15.73
N TYR A 167 15.82 0.29 15.19
CA TYR A 167 15.70 -0.72 14.14
C TYR A 167 14.84 -1.91 14.58
N GLU A 168 15.17 -2.53 15.72
CA GLU A 168 14.44 -3.71 16.23
C GLU A 168 12.99 -3.38 16.58
N LEU A 169 12.76 -2.24 17.25
CA LEU A 169 11.42 -1.81 17.63
C LEU A 169 10.55 -1.49 16.41
N ALA A 170 11.06 -0.68 15.48
CA ALA A 170 10.31 -0.30 14.27
C ALA A 170 10.11 -1.51 13.35
N GLY A 171 11.10 -2.39 13.23
CA GLY A 171 10.97 -3.64 12.49
C GLY A 171 9.87 -4.54 13.04
N ALA A 172 9.83 -4.74 14.36
CA ALA A 172 8.78 -5.51 15.03
C ALA A 172 7.39 -4.88 14.84
N MET A 173 7.27 -3.56 15.04
CA MET A 173 6.01 -2.83 14.84
C MET A 173 5.53 -2.92 13.39
N PHE A 174 6.43 -2.73 12.42
CA PHE A 174 6.13 -2.80 11.00
C PHE A 174 5.69 -4.21 10.58
N ALA A 175 6.37 -5.25 11.06
CA ALA A 175 5.99 -6.64 10.79
C ALA A 175 4.59 -6.97 11.34
N VAL A 176 4.32 -6.61 12.60
CA VAL A 176 2.99 -6.80 13.22
C VAL A 176 1.92 -6.05 12.43
N PHE A 177 2.19 -4.81 12.02
CA PHE A 177 1.27 -4.01 11.23
C PHE A 177 0.92 -4.68 9.89
N LEU A 178 1.91 -5.14 9.12
CA LEU A 178 1.69 -5.84 7.86
C LEU A 178 0.92 -7.16 8.03
N ILE A 179 1.19 -7.90 9.11
CA ILE A 179 0.45 -9.13 9.44
C ILE A 179 -1.03 -8.80 9.70
N LEU A 180 -1.31 -7.75 10.49
CA LEU A 180 -2.68 -7.35 10.79
C LEU A 180 -3.43 -6.80 9.57
N ILE A 181 -2.75 -6.04 8.70
CA ILE A 181 -3.30 -5.62 7.41
C ILE A 181 -3.67 -6.84 6.57
N THR A 182 -2.75 -7.80 6.43
CA THR A 182 -3.01 -9.03 5.68
C THR A 182 -4.20 -9.79 6.26
N GLY A 183 -4.28 -9.87 7.59
CA GLY A 183 -5.43 -10.43 8.31
C GLY A 183 -6.75 -9.71 7.99
N SER A 184 -6.74 -8.39 7.84
CA SER A 184 -7.93 -7.61 7.45
C SER A 184 -8.42 -7.93 6.04
N HIS A 185 -7.50 -8.20 5.10
CA HIS A 185 -7.86 -8.65 3.75
C HIS A 185 -8.47 -10.05 3.77
N VAL A 186 -7.88 -10.97 4.54
CA VAL A 186 -8.44 -12.32 4.73
C VAL A 186 -9.83 -12.26 5.36
N LEU A 187 -10.05 -11.38 6.35
CA LEU A 187 -11.36 -11.18 6.96
C LEU A 187 -12.37 -10.64 5.95
N THR A 188 -11.98 -9.68 5.12
CA THR A 188 -12.86 -9.13 4.07
C THR A 188 -13.23 -10.21 3.06
N GLY A 189 -12.28 -11.05 2.63
CA GLY A 189 -12.54 -12.19 1.76
C GLY A 189 -13.44 -13.26 2.41
N THR A 190 -13.30 -13.48 3.72
CA THR A 190 -14.19 -14.35 4.50
C THR A 190 -15.64 -13.87 4.42
N ILE A 191 -15.86 -12.58 4.65
CA ILE A 191 -17.19 -11.95 4.57
C ILE A 191 -17.77 -12.08 3.15
N ALA A 192 -16.94 -11.89 2.13
CA ALA A 192 -17.33 -12.04 0.73
C ALA A 192 -17.84 -13.46 0.44
N TRP A 193 -17.08 -14.49 0.82
CA TRP A 193 -17.45 -15.89 0.60
C TRP A 193 -18.76 -16.26 1.30
N ILE A 194 -18.93 -15.87 2.56
CA ILE A 194 -20.16 -16.10 3.32
C ILE A 194 -21.37 -15.50 2.59
N ARG A 195 -21.24 -14.29 2.04
CA ARG A 195 -22.33 -13.60 1.34
C ARG A 195 -22.65 -14.20 -0.03
N ILE A 196 -21.64 -14.70 -0.75
CA ILE A 196 -21.79 -15.27 -2.11
C ILE A 196 -22.43 -16.65 -2.06
N VAL A 197 -21.91 -17.51 -1.18
CA VAL A 197 -22.30 -18.93 -1.07
C VAL A 197 -23.61 -19.05 -0.28
N ASP A 198 -23.81 -18.20 0.74
CA ASP A 198 -25.04 -18.17 1.57
C ASP A 198 -25.35 -19.51 2.25
N ASP A 199 -24.30 -20.30 2.52
CA ASP A 199 -24.41 -21.60 3.20
C ASP A 199 -23.96 -21.47 4.67
N THR A 200 -24.85 -21.87 5.57
CA THR A 200 -24.62 -21.86 7.02
C THR A 200 -23.88 -23.10 7.52
N ALA A 201 -23.65 -24.12 6.68
CA ALA A 201 -23.00 -25.36 7.08
C ALA A 201 -21.47 -25.23 7.30
N ILE A 202 -20.83 -24.26 6.65
CA ILE A 202 -19.39 -24.02 6.75
C ILE A 202 -19.15 -22.82 7.69
N CYS A 203 -18.33 -23.02 8.73
CA CYS A 203 -18.01 -21.95 9.67
C CYS A 203 -17.15 -20.86 9.03
N ALA A 204 -17.28 -19.61 9.51
CA ALA A 204 -16.53 -18.46 8.99
C ALA A 204 -15.01 -18.68 8.98
N LEU A 205 -14.48 -19.44 9.95
CA LEU A 205 -13.06 -19.76 10.02
C LEU A 205 -12.58 -20.55 8.78
N ALA A 206 -13.38 -21.51 8.29
CA ALA A 206 -13.02 -22.30 7.12
C ALA A 206 -12.98 -21.42 5.86
N TRP A 207 -13.94 -20.51 5.69
CA TRP A 207 -13.92 -19.52 4.61
C TRP A 207 -12.72 -18.57 4.70
N GLY A 208 -12.27 -18.23 5.91
CA GLY A 208 -11.05 -17.46 6.11
C GLY A 208 -9.79 -18.19 5.69
N ILE A 209 -9.66 -19.48 6.01
CA ILE A 209 -8.52 -20.29 5.57
C ILE A 209 -8.50 -20.40 4.03
N ILE A 210 -9.66 -20.64 3.41
CA ILE A 210 -9.78 -20.69 1.94
C ILE A 210 -9.37 -19.34 1.33
N SER A 211 -9.88 -18.23 1.87
CA SER A 211 -9.52 -16.89 1.42
C SER A 211 -8.02 -16.62 1.56
N ALA A 212 -7.40 -17.04 2.66
CA ALA A 212 -5.96 -16.87 2.88
C ALA A 212 -5.13 -17.65 1.86
N ILE A 213 -5.50 -18.89 1.55
CA ILE A 213 -4.81 -19.73 0.55
C ILE A 213 -4.92 -19.09 -0.84
N ILE A 214 -6.12 -18.63 -1.23
CA ILE A 214 -6.33 -17.97 -2.53
C ILE A 214 -5.52 -16.68 -2.61
N LEU A 215 -5.60 -15.81 -1.59
CA LEU A 215 -4.84 -14.56 -1.54
C LEU A 215 -3.33 -14.83 -1.58
N PHE A 216 -2.85 -15.85 -0.88
CA PHE A 216 -1.44 -16.24 -0.90
C PHE A 216 -1.01 -16.67 -2.31
N ILE A 217 -1.75 -17.57 -2.97
CA ILE A 217 -1.43 -18.03 -4.33
C ILE A 217 -1.41 -16.88 -5.33
N VAL A 218 -2.39 -15.97 -5.25
CA VAL A 218 -2.50 -14.80 -6.14
C VAL A 218 -1.43 -13.74 -5.82
N ALA A 219 -0.90 -13.71 -4.59
CA ALA A 219 0.20 -12.82 -4.22
C ALA A 219 1.59 -13.31 -4.68
N LEU A 220 1.73 -14.61 -5.03
CA LEU A 220 3.02 -15.19 -5.43
C LEU A 220 3.59 -14.67 -6.77
N PRO A 221 2.81 -14.10 -7.71
CA PRO A 221 3.35 -13.40 -8.88
C PRO A 221 2.73 -12.00 -9.01
N PRO A 222 3.47 -10.88 -8.84
CA PRO A 222 4.27 -10.36 -9.96
C PRO A 222 5.51 -9.52 -9.57
N THR A 223 6.34 -9.18 -10.58
CA THR A 223 7.26 -8.04 -10.47
C THR A 223 6.49 -6.71 -10.37
N PHE A 224 6.98 -5.68 -9.68
CA PHE A 224 6.22 -4.42 -9.45
C PHE A 224 5.68 -3.74 -10.74
N ALA A 225 6.34 -3.96 -11.88
CA ALA A 225 5.88 -3.45 -13.18
C ALA A 225 4.62 -4.16 -13.71
N GLU A 226 4.47 -5.45 -13.43
CA GLU A 226 3.28 -6.26 -13.73
C GLU A 226 2.16 -5.97 -12.72
N PHE A 227 2.53 -5.73 -11.45
CA PHE A 227 1.60 -5.27 -10.41
C PHE A 227 0.90 -3.96 -10.81
N ALA A 228 1.63 -3.01 -11.41
CA ALA A 228 1.04 -1.76 -11.88
C ALA A 228 -0.03 -1.94 -12.96
N ILE A 229 0.06 -2.99 -13.80
CA ILE A 229 -0.95 -3.28 -14.83
C ILE A 229 -2.22 -3.84 -14.19
N LEU A 230 -2.08 -4.80 -13.27
CA LEU A 230 -3.18 -5.33 -12.46
C LEU A 230 -3.85 -4.22 -11.65
N GLY A 231 -3.06 -3.26 -11.16
CA GLY A 231 -3.56 -2.11 -10.41
C GLY A 231 -4.53 -1.22 -11.19
N TYR A 232 -4.44 -1.14 -12.53
CA TYR A 232 -5.45 -0.42 -13.31
C TYR A 232 -6.81 -1.12 -13.28
N ILE A 233 -6.81 -2.44 -13.36
CA ILE A 233 -8.04 -3.25 -13.32
C ILE A 233 -8.66 -3.14 -11.92
N ASP A 234 -7.84 -3.26 -10.89
CA ASP A 234 -8.28 -3.13 -9.49
C ASP A 234 -8.84 -1.73 -9.20
N PHE A 235 -8.16 -0.67 -9.64
CA PHE A 235 -8.65 0.70 -9.45
C PHE A 235 -10.02 0.92 -10.11
N ILE A 236 -10.22 0.45 -11.35
CA ILE A 236 -11.52 0.54 -12.03
C ILE A 236 -12.58 -0.25 -11.25
N SER A 237 -12.24 -1.44 -10.76
CA SER A 237 -13.12 -2.29 -9.94
C SER A 237 -13.56 -1.58 -8.65
N ILE A 238 -12.61 -0.97 -7.92
CA ILE A 238 -12.88 -0.22 -6.69
C ILE A 238 -13.81 0.98 -6.96
N ILE A 239 -13.55 1.76 -8.01
CA ILE A 239 -14.40 2.91 -8.35
C ILE A 239 -15.82 2.45 -8.68
N ILE A 240 -15.97 1.38 -9.47
CA ILE A 240 -17.30 0.81 -9.78
C ILE A 240 -17.99 0.34 -8.51
N ALA A 241 -17.29 -0.36 -7.60
CA ALA A 241 -17.85 -0.83 -6.34
C ALA A 241 -18.33 0.32 -5.44
N ILE A 242 -17.55 1.40 -5.34
CA ILE A 242 -17.92 2.61 -4.60
C ILE A 242 -19.17 3.26 -5.21
N LEU A 243 -19.20 3.45 -6.52
CA LEU A 243 -20.35 4.07 -7.21
C LEU A 243 -21.62 3.23 -7.04
N ILE A 244 -21.52 1.91 -7.20
CA ILE A 244 -22.64 0.99 -6.95
C ILE A 244 -23.14 1.12 -5.52
N THR A 245 -22.23 1.20 -4.54
CA THR A 245 -22.58 1.34 -3.12
C THR A 245 -23.33 2.65 -2.85
N ILE A 246 -22.85 3.77 -3.40
CA ILE A 246 -23.49 5.09 -3.25
C ILE A 246 -24.88 5.09 -3.90
N ILE A 247 -25.01 4.58 -5.12
CA ILE A 247 -26.29 4.53 -5.84
C ILE A 247 -27.28 3.61 -5.10
N ALA A 248 -26.84 2.43 -4.67
CA ALA A 248 -27.68 1.47 -3.97
C ALA A 248 -28.22 2.04 -2.65
N THR A 249 -27.33 2.59 -1.82
CA THR A 249 -27.72 3.20 -0.54
C THR A 249 -28.64 4.40 -0.76
N GLY A 250 -28.38 5.23 -1.77
CA GLY A 250 -29.26 6.35 -2.13
C GLY A 250 -30.65 5.93 -2.60
N VAL A 251 -30.76 4.87 -3.41
CA VAL A 251 -32.06 4.34 -3.86
C VAL A 251 -32.84 3.71 -2.70
N GLU A 252 -32.16 2.99 -1.80
CA GLU A 252 -32.77 2.41 -0.61
C GLU A 252 -33.28 3.50 0.33
N ALA A 253 -32.48 4.53 0.58
CA ALA A 253 -32.87 5.70 1.37
C ALA A 253 -34.07 6.45 0.78
N HIS A 254 -34.10 6.63 -0.55
CA HIS A 254 -35.22 7.27 -1.22
C HIS A 254 -36.51 6.45 -1.16
N SER A 255 -36.38 5.12 -1.20
CA SER A 255 -37.53 4.19 -1.18
C SER A 255 -38.03 3.89 0.24
N ALA A 256 -37.29 4.30 1.28
CA ALA A 256 -37.66 4.10 2.67
C ALA A 256 -38.86 4.97 3.08
N PRO A 257 -39.68 4.54 4.06
CA PRO A 257 -40.79 5.34 4.57
C PRO A 257 -40.29 6.69 5.10
N GLY A 258 -40.73 7.79 4.48
CA GLY A 258 -40.28 9.15 4.80
C GLY A 258 -39.09 9.68 3.97
N GLY A 259 -38.62 8.90 3.00
CA GLY A 259 -37.61 9.28 2.00
C GLY A 259 -36.28 9.74 2.61
N LEU A 260 -35.54 10.57 1.87
CA LEU A 260 -34.25 11.11 2.33
C LEU A 260 -34.35 11.95 3.62
N SER A 261 -35.52 12.51 3.92
CA SER A 261 -35.78 13.28 5.14
C SER A 261 -35.92 12.43 6.40
N ALA A 262 -36.13 11.11 6.26
CA ALA A 262 -36.22 10.18 7.38
C ALA A 262 -34.86 9.54 7.73
N VAL A 263 -33.80 9.88 7.01
CA VAL A 263 -32.46 9.37 7.31
C VAL A 263 -31.88 10.15 8.49
N ASP A 264 -31.57 9.44 9.57
CA ASP A 264 -30.96 9.98 10.79
C ASP A 264 -29.46 10.27 10.58
N TRP A 265 -29.15 11.30 9.79
CA TRP A 265 -27.81 11.87 9.68
C TRP A 265 -27.73 13.18 10.47
N SER A 266 -26.55 13.46 11.01
CA SER A 266 -26.32 14.63 11.85
C SER A 266 -25.05 15.37 11.44
N VAL A 267 -25.09 16.70 11.51
CA VAL A 267 -23.91 17.55 11.21
C VAL A 267 -22.85 17.37 12.28
N TRP A 268 -23.29 17.30 13.54
CA TRP A 268 -22.45 17.16 14.73
C TRP A 268 -22.53 15.74 15.28
N PRO A 269 -21.55 15.30 16.10
CA PRO A 269 -21.62 13.99 16.74
C PRO A 269 -22.94 13.85 17.52
N PRO A 270 -23.61 12.69 17.43
CA PRO A 270 -24.77 12.41 18.27
C PRO A 270 -24.44 12.61 19.76
N PRO A 271 -25.39 13.09 20.58
CA PRO A 271 -25.15 13.32 22.01
C PRO A 271 -24.84 12.04 22.79
N THR A 272 -25.09 10.87 22.21
CA THR A 272 -24.76 9.55 22.76
C THR A 272 -23.32 9.12 22.47
N THR A 273 -22.58 9.83 21.62
CA THR A 273 -21.21 9.46 21.25
C THR A 273 -20.26 9.63 22.42
N THR A 274 -19.63 8.54 22.84
CA THR A 274 -18.59 8.56 23.88
C THR A 274 -17.24 8.98 23.31
N PHE A 275 -16.35 9.49 24.18
CA PHE A 275 -14.98 9.82 23.78
C PHE A 275 -14.24 8.62 23.16
N TYR A 276 -14.45 7.42 23.71
CA TYR A 276 -13.89 6.17 23.19
C TYR A 276 -14.32 5.90 21.74
N GLN A 277 -15.62 6.02 21.45
CA GLN A 277 -16.15 5.82 20.10
C GLN A 277 -15.60 6.87 19.11
N ALA A 278 -15.55 8.14 19.53
CA ALA A 278 -14.97 9.21 18.71
C ALA A 278 -13.48 8.97 18.41
N PHE A 279 -12.71 8.50 19.40
CA PHE A 279 -11.30 8.17 19.24
C PHE A 279 -11.10 6.99 18.28
N LEU A 280 -11.89 5.93 18.42
CA LEU A 280 -11.86 4.79 17.49
C LEU A 280 -12.23 5.19 16.06
N ALA A 281 -13.28 5.99 15.88
CA ALA A 281 -13.69 6.49 14.57
C ALA A 281 -12.58 7.33 13.92
N THR A 282 -11.95 8.22 14.70
CA THR A 282 -10.80 9.01 14.24
C THR A 282 -9.62 8.11 13.85
N THR A 283 -9.33 7.08 14.66
CA THR A 283 -8.26 6.11 14.37
C THR A 283 -8.52 5.33 13.08
N ASN A 284 -9.78 5.00 12.78
CA ASN A 284 -10.15 4.37 11.51
C ASN A 284 -9.86 5.27 10.31
N ILE A 285 -10.10 6.59 10.44
CA ILE A 285 -9.74 7.57 9.40
C ILE A 285 -8.20 7.67 9.25
N ILE A 286 -7.46 7.69 10.36
CA ILE A 286 -5.99 7.68 10.33
C ILE A 286 -5.47 6.42 9.62
N PHE A 287 -6.04 5.25 9.94
CA PHE A 287 -5.69 3.99 9.29
C PHE A 287 -6.00 4.03 7.79
N ALA A 288 -7.12 4.63 7.38
CA ALA A 288 -7.47 4.79 5.98
C ALA A 288 -6.39 5.58 5.21
N TYR A 289 -5.81 6.62 5.80
CA TYR A 289 -4.72 7.41 5.20
C TYR A 289 -3.31 6.85 5.42
N SER A 290 -3.17 5.64 5.96
CA SER A 290 -1.85 5.04 6.26
C SER A 290 -1.17 4.39 5.04
N PHE A 291 -1.22 5.04 3.88
CA PHE A 291 -0.61 4.56 2.63
C PHE A 291 0.92 4.68 2.61
N ALA A 292 1.51 5.28 3.64
CA ALA A 292 2.93 5.60 3.66
C ALA A 292 3.84 4.36 3.82
N VAL A 293 3.28 3.21 4.22
CA VAL A 293 4.02 2.02 4.66
C VAL A 293 4.90 1.36 3.59
N CYS A 294 4.48 1.38 2.33
CA CYS A 294 5.21 0.76 1.22
C CYS A 294 6.08 1.75 0.42
N GLN A 295 6.14 3.02 0.87
CA GLN A 295 6.76 4.11 0.10
C GLN A 295 8.26 3.92 -0.16
N TYR A 296 9.04 3.49 0.84
CA TYR A 296 10.47 3.27 0.65
C TYR A 296 10.76 2.18 -0.38
N SER A 297 9.98 1.09 -0.35
CA SER A 297 10.07 -0.02 -1.30
C SER A 297 9.70 0.43 -2.70
N PHE A 298 8.59 1.15 -2.86
CA PHE A 298 8.18 1.69 -4.15
C PHE A 298 9.16 2.71 -4.73
N MET A 299 9.81 3.51 -3.87
CA MET A 299 10.83 4.47 -4.31
C MET A 299 12.12 3.81 -4.76
N ALA A 300 12.46 2.63 -4.23
CA ALA A 300 13.64 1.86 -4.65
C ALA A 300 13.51 1.36 -6.10
N GLU A 301 12.28 1.05 -6.52
CA GLU A 301 11.93 0.50 -7.84
C GLU A 301 11.74 1.58 -8.93
N MET A 302 11.84 2.86 -8.56
CA MET A 302 11.65 3.94 -9.52
C MET A 302 12.91 4.19 -10.34
N HIS A 303 12.71 4.34 -11.65
CA HIS A 303 13.74 4.85 -12.55
C HIS A 303 14.20 6.27 -12.13
N THR A 304 13.28 7.10 -11.66
CA THR A 304 13.57 8.49 -11.28
C THR A 304 12.92 8.83 -9.94
N PRO A 305 13.63 8.61 -8.82
CA PRO A 305 13.10 8.82 -7.47
C PRO A 305 12.58 10.25 -7.19
N ARG A 306 13.05 11.26 -7.93
CA ARG A 306 12.58 12.65 -7.79
C ARG A 306 11.12 12.85 -8.19
N ASP A 307 10.60 12.04 -9.12
CA ASP A 307 9.22 12.17 -9.57
C ASP A 307 8.21 11.58 -8.57
N TYR A 308 8.68 10.92 -7.52
CA TYR A 308 7.88 10.38 -6.42
C TYR A 308 6.84 11.36 -5.88
N VAL A 309 7.25 12.61 -5.67
CA VAL A 309 6.42 13.65 -5.07
C VAL A 309 5.16 13.92 -5.91
N LYS A 310 5.27 13.80 -7.24
CA LYS A 310 4.12 13.93 -8.16
C LYS A 310 3.09 12.82 -7.90
N SER A 311 3.57 11.60 -7.63
CA SER A 311 2.70 10.46 -7.32
C SER A 311 1.96 10.64 -6.00
N ILE A 312 2.64 11.16 -4.97
CA ILE A 312 2.03 11.40 -3.65
C ILE A 312 0.96 12.48 -3.70
N TRP A 313 1.21 13.59 -4.38
CA TRP A 313 0.18 14.62 -4.56
C TRP A 313 -1.02 14.10 -5.34
N ALA A 314 -0.79 13.34 -6.42
CA ALA A 314 -1.87 12.75 -7.20
C ALA A 314 -2.71 11.76 -6.37
N LEU A 315 -2.05 10.84 -5.67
CA LEU A 315 -2.70 9.89 -4.76
C LEU A 315 -3.51 10.62 -3.69
N GLY A 316 -2.86 11.48 -2.90
CA GLY A 316 -3.48 12.07 -1.72
C GLY A 316 -4.69 12.95 -2.07
N LEU A 317 -4.67 13.65 -3.21
CA LEU A 317 -5.82 14.41 -3.69
C LEU A 317 -6.98 13.50 -4.12
N ILE A 318 -6.68 12.42 -4.85
CA ILE A 318 -7.69 11.45 -5.31
C ILE A 318 -8.31 10.71 -4.11
N GLU A 319 -7.48 10.23 -3.20
CA GLU A 319 -7.88 9.54 -1.98
C GLU A 319 -8.74 10.44 -1.09
N MET A 320 -8.29 11.68 -0.84
CA MET A 320 -9.04 12.65 -0.05
C MET A 320 -10.41 12.95 -0.64
N PHE A 321 -10.50 13.09 -1.96
CA PHE A 321 -11.77 13.25 -2.65
C PHE A 321 -12.67 12.03 -2.48
N ILE A 322 -12.16 10.83 -2.77
CA ILE A 322 -12.93 9.58 -2.73
C ILE A 322 -13.43 9.30 -1.32
N TYR A 323 -12.58 9.44 -0.30
CA TYR A 323 -12.95 9.21 1.09
C TYR A 323 -13.97 10.23 1.59
N THR A 324 -13.78 11.51 1.29
CA THR A 324 -14.72 12.55 1.71
C THR A 324 -16.08 12.36 1.05
N VAL A 325 -16.12 12.11 -0.26
CA VAL A 325 -17.38 11.91 -1.00
C VAL A 325 -18.07 10.62 -0.58
N THR A 326 -17.34 9.51 -0.49
CA THR A 326 -17.92 8.21 -0.12
C THR A 326 -18.41 8.22 1.32
N GLY A 327 -17.62 8.76 2.26
CA GLY A 327 -18.00 8.91 3.66
C GLY A 327 -19.23 9.78 3.83
N ALA A 328 -19.24 10.97 3.23
CA ALA A 328 -20.35 11.91 3.33
C ALA A 328 -21.63 11.36 2.70
N LEU A 329 -21.57 10.83 1.46
CA LEU A 329 -22.77 10.37 0.77
C LEU A 329 -23.37 9.11 1.41
N VAL A 330 -22.54 8.13 1.75
CA VAL A 330 -23.05 6.91 2.40
C VAL A 330 -23.64 7.24 3.77
N TYR A 331 -23.03 8.15 4.53
CA TYR A 331 -23.60 8.60 5.80
C TYR A 331 -24.91 9.39 5.60
N ALA A 332 -24.99 10.26 4.58
CA ALA A 332 -26.22 11.00 4.27
C ALA A 332 -27.39 10.10 3.82
N PHE A 333 -27.10 8.94 3.23
CA PHE A 333 -28.12 8.00 2.76
C PHE A 333 -28.48 6.93 3.79
N VAL A 334 -27.54 6.48 4.61
CA VAL A 334 -27.78 5.39 5.59
C VAL A 334 -27.99 5.91 7.02
N GLY A 335 -27.42 7.08 7.36
CA GLY A 335 -27.51 7.67 8.70
C GLY A 335 -26.64 6.95 9.73
N SER A 336 -27.09 6.93 10.98
CA SER A 336 -26.35 6.33 12.11
C SER A 336 -26.16 4.80 12.03
N ALA A 337 -26.91 4.10 11.16
CA ALA A 337 -26.91 2.64 11.05
C ALA A 337 -25.87 2.07 10.07
N VAL A 338 -24.89 2.88 9.62
CA VAL A 338 -23.84 2.43 8.69
C VAL A 338 -23.05 1.26 9.30
N LYS A 339 -23.00 0.15 8.56
CA LYS A 339 -22.17 -1.01 8.86
C LYS A 339 -20.78 -0.84 8.26
N SER A 340 -19.77 -1.37 8.96
CA SER A 340 -18.40 -1.47 8.49
C SER A 340 -18.04 -2.95 8.31
N PRO A 341 -17.53 -3.41 7.14
CA PRO A 341 -17.33 -2.68 5.89
C PRO A 341 -18.60 -2.05 5.28
N ALA A 342 -18.48 -0.87 4.67
CA ALA A 342 -19.58 -0.11 4.07
C ALA A 342 -20.43 -0.91 3.07
N LEU A 343 -19.83 -1.86 2.36
CA LEU A 343 -20.52 -2.80 1.45
C LEU A 343 -21.65 -3.60 2.13
N LEU A 344 -21.55 -3.82 3.44
CA LEU A 344 -22.59 -4.49 4.21
C LEU A 344 -23.83 -3.61 4.44
N SER A 345 -23.72 -2.30 4.21
CA SER A 345 -24.81 -1.34 4.33
C SER A 345 -25.67 -1.24 3.07
N ALA A 346 -25.18 -1.68 1.91
CA ALA A 346 -25.91 -1.62 0.63
C ALA A 346 -26.97 -2.74 0.44
N GLY A 347 -27.20 -3.56 1.48
CA GLY A 347 -28.13 -4.68 1.44
C GLY A 347 -27.54 -5.97 0.83
N PRO A 348 -28.20 -7.13 1.05
CA PRO A 348 -27.63 -8.45 0.72
C PRO A 348 -27.42 -8.67 -0.79
N VAL A 349 -28.31 -8.16 -1.65
CA VAL A 349 -28.21 -8.33 -3.11
C VAL A 349 -27.06 -7.49 -3.68
N VAL A 350 -26.94 -6.23 -3.27
CA VAL A 350 -25.87 -5.34 -3.77
C VAL A 350 -24.53 -5.77 -3.20
N SER A 351 -24.45 -6.21 -1.94
CA SER A 351 -23.22 -6.81 -1.41
C SER A 351 -22.77 -8.01 -2.26
N ARG A 352 -23.70 -8.88 -2.70
CA ARG A 352 -23.37 -10.03 -3.57
C ARG A 352 -22.88 -9.60 -4.94
N ILE A 353 -23.48 -8.55 -5.51
CA ILE A 353 -23.07 -7.99 -6.81
C ILE A 353 -21.70 -7.33 -6.69
N ALA A 354 -21.46 -6.55 -5.63
CA ALA A 354 -20.20 -5.89 -5.37
C ALA A 354 -19.06 -6.88 -5.07
N PHE A 355 -19.38 -8.02 -4.43
CA PHE A 355 -18.43 -9.14 -4.26
C PHE A 355 -18.30 -10.02 -5.52
N GLY A 356 -18.94 -9.66 -6.65
CA GLY A 356 -18.69 -10.29 -7.96
C GLY A 356 -19.65 -11.39 -8.41
N LYS A 357 -20.79 -11.62 -7.72
CA LYS A 357 -21.82 -12.56 -8.18
C LYS A 357 -22.76 -11.88 -9.19
N PRO A 358 -22.82 -12.30 -10.47
CA PRO A 358 -23.83 -11.79 -11.39
C PRO A 358 -25.24 -12.19 -10.91
N PRO A 359 -26.27 -11.36 -11.15
CA PRO A 359 -27.62 -11.65 -10.71
C PRO A 359 -28.13 -12.93 -11.37
N THR A 360 -28.42 -13.95 -10.57
CA THR A 360 -29.15 -15.11 -11.07
C THR A 360 -30.59 -14.68 -11.36
N THR A 361 -31.13 -15.16 -12.49
CA THR A 361 -32.44 -14.80 -13.06
C THR A 361 -33.61 -14.92 -12.07
N HIS A 362 -33.44 -15.68 -11.00
CA HIS A 362 -34.39 -15.86 -9.91
C HIS A 362 -34.55 -14.61 -9.01
N THR A 363 -33.51 -13.81 -8.82
CA THR A 363 -33.54 -12.60 -7.95
C THR A 363 -34.25 -11.42 -8.62
N LEU A 364 -34.28 -11.40 -9.95
CA LEU A 364 -35.04 -10.41 -10.73
C LEU A 364 -36.54 -10.74 -10.75
N ARG A 365 -36.89 -12.03 -10.66
CA ARG A 365 -38.28 -12.50 -10.68
C ARG A 365 -39.01 -12.19 -9.37
N SER A 366 -38.38 -12.36 -8.21
CA SER A 366 -38.99 -12.01 -6.92
C SER A 366 -39.27 -10.51 -6.76
N ARG A 367 -38.46 -9.64 -7.38
CA ARG A 367 -38.72 -8.19 -7.42
C ARG A 367 -39.86 -7.77 -8.35
N ARG A 368 -40.21 -8.61 -9.34
CA ARG A 368 -41.36 -8.42 -10.23
C ARG A 368 -42.66 -8.92 -9.62
N GLU A 369 -42.59 -9.86 -8.68
CA GLU A 369 -43.75 -10.41 -7.97
C GLU A 369 -44.06 -9.65 -6.67
N ALA A 370 -43.12 -8.83 -6.17
CA ALA A 370 -43.28 -7.97 -4.98
C ALA A 370 -43.55 -6.48 -5.29
N ARG A 371 -43.68 -6.11 -6.58
CA ARG A 371 -44.28 -4.85 -7.05
C ARG A 371 -45.63 -5.16 -7.65
#